data_AF-A0A7K0YX67-F1
#
_entry.id   AF-A0A7K0YX67-F1
#
_cell.length_a   1.000
_cell.length_b   1.000
_cell.length_c   1.000
_cell.angle_alpha   90.00
_cell.angle_beta   90.00
_cell.angle_gamma   90.00
#
_symmetry.space_group_name_H-M   'P 1'
#
loop_
_entity.id
_entity.type
_entity.pdbx_description
1 polymer ?
#
loop_
_entity_poly.entity_id
_entity_poly.type
_entity_poly.pdbx_seq_one_letter_code
_entity_poly.pdbx_strand_id
1 'polypeptide(L)' 'MGALSDLLASLPEEERFILTMHYIRSMSAQEIAKALGVPERAVQSVITSGKSRLLSALNQG' A
#
# COMPACT_ATOMS: atom_id res chain seq x y z
N MET A 1 -12.85 -10.65 13.98
CA MET A 1 -12.15 -10.42 12.70
C MET A 1 -11.83 -8.94 12.66
N GLY A 2 -10.54 -8.58 12.65
CA GLY A 2 -10.11 -7.21 12.92
C GLY A 2 -10.26 -6.32 11.68
N ALA A 3 -10.68 -5.06 11.88
CA ALA A 3 -10.89 -4.08 10.82
C ALA A 3 -9.71 -3.93 9.83
N LEU A 4 -8.48 -4.19 10.30
CA LEU A 4 -7.27 -4.16 9.47
C LEU A 4 -7.21 -5.31 8.44
N SER A 5 -7.61 -6.52 8.82
CA SER A 5 -7.57 -7.69 7.95
C SER A 5 -8.60 -7.57 6.82
N ASP A 6 -9.80 -7.08 7.14
CA ASP A 6 -10.88 -6.86 6.17
C ASP A 6 -10.54 -5.69 5.23
N LEU A 7 -9.91 -4.63 5.76
CA LEU A 7 -9.40 -3.53 4.93
C LEU A 7 -8.36 -4.05 3.93
N LEU A 8 -7.34 -4.78 4.38
CA LEU A 8 -6.32 -5.34 3.49
C LEU A 8 -6.94 -6.27 2.43
N ALA A 9 -7.94 -7.06 2.80
CA ALA A 9 -8.66 -7.95 1.89
C ALA A 9 -9.49 -7.18 0.84
N SER A 10 -10.00 -5.99 1.20
CA SER A 10 -10.74 -5.10 0.29
C SER A 10 -9.87 -4.29 -0.67
N LEU A 11 -8.55 -4.19 -0.40
CA LEU A 11 -7.64 -3.49 -1.30
C LEU A 11 -7.49 -4.26 -2.62
N PRO A 12 -7.45 -3.56 -3.78
CA PRO A 12 -7.05 -4.16 -5.05
C PRO A 12 -5.70 -4.86 -4.93
N GLU A 13 -5.52 -5.93 -5.69
CA GLU A 13 -4.32 -6.76 -5.62
C GLU A 13 -3.04 -5.96 -5.89
N GLU A 14 -3.07 -5.06 -6.88
CA GLU A 14 -1.96 -4.18 -7.23
C GLU A 14 -1.56 -3.24 -6.08
N GLU A 15 -2.55 -2.65 -5.40
CA GLU A 15 -2.30 -1.78 -4.26
C GLU A 15 -1.73 -2.56 -3.08
N ARG A 16 -2.30 -3.74 -2.78
CA ARG A 16 -1.81 -4.62 -1.73
C ARG A 16 -0.36 -5.03 -1.98
N PHE A 17 -0.01 -5.31 -3.24
CA PHE A 17 1.35 -5.66 -3.63
C PHE A 17 2.32 -4.50 -3.36
N ILE A 18 1.99 -3.29 -3.81
CA ILE A 18 2.82 -2.09 -3.60
C ILE A 18 3.00 -1.81 -2.11
N LEU A 19 1.92 -1.84 -1.33
CA LEU A 19 1.98 -1.59 0.12
C LEU A 19 2.79 -2.68 0.85
N THR A 20 2.69 -3.93 0.43
CA THR A 20 3.49 -5.04 0.99
C THR A 20 4.98 -4.83 0.72
N MET A 21 5.34 -4.51 -0.54
CA MET A 21 6.72 -4.24 -0.91
C MET A 21 7.30 -3.05 -0.13
N HIS A 22 6.49 -2.02 0.08
CA HIS A 22 6.91 -0.82 0.81
C HIS A 22 7.02 -1.03 2.32
N TYR A 23 5.98 -1.57 2.97
CA TYR A 23 5.92 -1.64 4.44
C TYR A 23 6.49 -2.92 5.03
N ILE A 24 6.43 -4.05 4.31
CA ILE A 24 6.93 -5.35 4.80
C ILE A 24 8.34 -5.62 4.31
N ARG A 25 8.63 -5.27 3.05
CA ARG A 25 9.96 -5.48 2.45
C ARG A 25 10.86 -4.24 2.48
N SER A 26 10.37 -3.12 3.04
CA SER A 26 11.10 -1.86 3.19
C SER A 26 11.67 -1.30 1.89
N MET A 27 11.07 -1.62 0.74
CA MET A 27 11.52 -1.11 -0.56
C MET A 27 11.07 0.35 -0.73
N SER A 28 11.94 1.17 -1.32
CA SER A 28 11.60 2.53 -1.69
C SER A 28 10.61 2.56 -2.86
N ALA A 29 9.87 3.67 -2.99
CA ALA A 29 8.95 3.86 -4.13
C ALA A 29 9.67 3.75 -5.48
N GLN A 30 10.92 4.21 -5.55
CA GLN A 30 11.77 4.13 -6.74
C GLN A 30 12.13 2.67 -7.10
N GLU A 31 12.53 1.87 -6.11
CA GLU A 31 12.85 0.45 -6.33
C GLU A 31 11.61 -0.35 -6.78
N ILE A 32 10.46 -0.07 -6.18
CA ILE A 32 9.19 -0.70 -6.55
C ILE A 32 8.79 -0.29 -7.97
N ALA A 33 8.90 1.00 -8.31
CA ALA A 33 8.59 1.51 -9.63
C ALA A 33 9.46 0.87 -10.72
N LYS A 34 10.76 0.74 -10.45
CA LYS A 34 11.69 0.04 -11.34
C LYS A 34 11.35 -1.45 -11.49
N ALA A 35 10.98 -2.13 -10.40
CA ALA A 35 10.61 -3.54 -10.43
C ALA A 35 9.30 -3.80 -11.22
N LEU A 36 8.35 -2.87 -11.17
CA LEU A 36 7.06 -2.98 -11.85
C LEU A 36 7.03 -2.36 -13.26
N GLY A 37 8.07 -1.62 -13.65
CA GLY A 37 8.11 -0.93 -14.94
C GLY A 37 7.13 0.25 -15.04
N VAL A 38 6.77 0.87 -13.91
CA VAL A 38 5.79 1.97 -13.83
C VAL A 38 6.45 3.27 -13.36
N PRO A 39 5.81 4.44 -13.57
CA PRO A 39 6.33 5.70 -13.04
C PRO A 39 6.34 5.73 -11.50
N GLU A 40 7.40 6.26 -10.91
CA GLU A 40 7.53 6.38 -9.44
C GLU A 40 6.37 7.15 -8.80
N ARG A 41 5.85 8.18 -9.48
CA ARG A 41 4.69 8.95 -9.01
C ARG A 41 3.44 8.09 -8.83
N ALA A 42 3.25 7.07 -9.67
CA ALA A 42 2.12 6.15 -9.54
C ALA A 42 2.24 5.35 -8.24
N VAL A 43 3.44 4.83 -7.95
CA VAL A 43 3.74 4.10 -6.71
C VAL A 43 3.55 4.99 -5.48
N GLN A 44 4.05 6.23 -5.50
CA GLN A 44 3.88 7.18 -4.40
C GLN A 44 2.41 7.52 -4.13
N SER A 45 1.60 7.67 -5.17
CA SER A 45 0.15 7.91 -5.04
C SER A 45 -0.55 6.74 -4.34
N VAL A 46 -0.20 5.51 -4.72
CA VAL A 46 -0.72 4.29 -4.09
C VAL A 46 -0.28 4.20 -2.63
N ILE A 47 1.00 4.43 -2.32
CA ILE A 47 1.50 4.41 -0.94
C ILE A 47 0.78 5.45 -0.07
N THR A 48 0.62 6.68 -0.58
CA THR A 48 -0.01 7.77 0.17
C THR A 48 -1.49 7.48 0.44
N SER A 49 -2.22 7.05 -0.59
CA SER A 49 -3.64 6.73 -0.45
C SER A 49 -3.89 5.50 0.43
N GLY A 50 -3.07 4.45 0.27
CA GLY A 50 -3.11 3.25 1.11
C GLY A 50 -2.77 3.55 2.57
N LYS A 51 -1.75 4.37 2.85
CA LYS A 51 -1.43 4.83 4.21
C LYS A 51 -2.60 5.57 4.85
N SER A 52 -3.24 6.48 4.13
CA SER A 52 -4.40 7.21 4.62
C SER A 52 -5.54 6.26 5.03
N ARG A 53 -5.87 5.30 4.15
CA ARG A 53 -6.88 4.26 4.44
C ARG A 53 -6.53 3.42 5.67
N LEU A 54 -5.28 2.96 5.78
CA LEU A 54 -4.81 2.18 6.93
C LEU A 54 -4.94 2.97 8.23
N LEU A 55 -4.54 4.25 8.24
CA LEU A 55 -4.68 5.12 9.39
C LEU A 55 -6.15 5.37 9.77
N SER A 56 -7.02 5.59 8.78
CA SER A 56 -8.46 5.74 9.04
C SER A 56 -9.06 4.49 9.67
N ALA A 57 -8.71 3.29 9.21
CA ALA A 57 -9.22 2.05 9.79
C ALA A 57 -8.67 1.78 11.20
N LEU A 58 -7.43 2.17 11.49
CA LEU A 58 -6.86 2.06 12.84
C LEU A 58 -7.50 3.04 13.83
N ASN A 59 -7.86 4.25 13.37
CA ASN A 59 -8.52 5.25 14.20
C ASN A 59 -10.03 4.99 14.41
N GLN A 60 -10.62 4.07 13.63
CA GLN A 60 -12.01 3.64 13.78
C GLN A 60 -12.17 2.38 14.66
N GLY A 61 -11.06 1.86 15.19
CA GLY A 61 -11.01 0.68 16.08
C GLY A 61 -10.97 1.03 17.55
#